data_AF-A0A7W7XAC4-F1
#
_entry.id   AF-A0A7W7XAC4-F1
#
_cell.length_a   1.000
_cell.length_b   1.000
_cell.length_c   1.000
_cell.angle_alpha   90.00
_cell.angle_beta   90.00
_cell.angle_gamma   90.00
#
_symmetry.space_group_name_H-M   'P 1'
#
loop_
_entity.id
_entity.type
_entity.pdbx_description
1 polymer ?
#
loop_
_entity_poly.entity_id
_entity_poly.type
_entity_poly.pdbx_seq_one_letter_code
_entity_poly.pdbx_strand_id
1 'polypeptide(L)'
;MVDTVNSLAVRFHEQLVALLTHGPTGVGTAGFHDLIARATALGPDGTWLVAAGQVSLGVMACVHGQRDQAVFHLDAAVTAGYNDCVTLHAAPIRPLHGDPRFRALYQRMRITAADLDEFLWLHQEMQIMSREAQQVSVDNIGRLDTGVSLLPQAPMPTREPNTPGILITRIDLAATQTALQQAVIKAEFQRSSGNTSLSLIDDTWDYPHAQRDAWHADELDSRRLRAAESRAFVERPGAGTTLVPCPPLGSITYPA
;
A
#
# COMPACT_ATOMS: atom_id res chain seq x y z
N MET A 1 -20.96 -9.27 -16.12
CA MET A 1 -20.09 -8.10 -16.40
C MET A 1 -18.89 -8.64 -17.15
N VAL A 2 -18.52 -8.04 -18.29
CA VAL A 2 -17.34 -8.47 -19.05
C VAL A 2 -16.10 -8.03 -18.27
N ASP A 3 -15.16 -8.95 -18.06
CA ASP A 3 -13.89 -8.60 -17.41
C ASP A 3 -13.07 -7.70 -18.34
N THR A 4 -12.58 -6.59 -17.79
CA THR A 4 -11.67 -5.63 -18.43
C THR A 4 -10.48 -5.42 -17.51
N VAL A 5 -9.38 -4.87 -18.03
CA VAL A 5 -8.21 -4.51 -17.22
C VAL A 5 -8.61 -3.60 -16.05
N ASN A 6 -9.44 -2.58 -16.32
CA ASN A 6 -9.90 -1.65 -15.28
C ASN A 6 -10.76 -2.34 -14.21
N SER A 7 -11.71 -3.20 -14.60
CA SER A 7 -12.54 -3.91 -13.62
C SER A 7 -11.73 -4.88 -12.76
N LEU A 8 -10.70 -5.51 -13.34
CA LEU A 8 -9.81 -6.39 -12.58
C LEU A 8 -8.83 -5.62 -11.70
N ALA A 9 -8.36 -4.44 -12.12
CA ALA A 9 -7.55 -3.54 -11.27
C ALA A 9 -8.32 -3.07 -10.03
N VAL A 10 -9.61 -2.74 -10.20
CA VAL A 10 -10.51 -2.42 -9.06
C VAL A 10 -10.65 -3.62 -8.13
N ARG A 11 -10.89 -4.82 -8.66
CA ARG A 11 -10.96 -6.04 -7.84
C ARG A 11 -9.66 -6.34 -7.10
N PHE A 12 -8.51 -6.11 -7.75
CA PHE A 12 -7.21 -6.27 -7.11
C PHE A 12 -7.06 -5.29 -5.93
N HIS A 13 -7.42 -4.02 -6.12
CA HIS A 13 -7.47 -3.03 -5.04
C HIS A 13 -8.36 -3.49 -3.88
N GLU A 14 -9.60 -3.91 -4.16
CA GLU A 14 -10.53 -4.40 -3.13
C GLU A 14 -9.96 -5.60 -2.37
N GLN A 15 -9.30 -6.52 -3.08
CA GLN A 15 -8.70 -7.70 -2.48
C GLN A 15 -7.51 -7.36 -1.57
N LEU A 16 -6.71 -6.36 -1.95
CA LEU A 16 -5.64 -5.82 -1.12
C LEU A 16 -6.18 -5.09 0.12
N VAL A 17 -7.21 -4.25 -0.05
CA VAL A 17 -7.86 -3.58 1.09
C VAL A 17 -8.37 -4.63 2.08
N ALA A 18 -9.08 -5.66 1.60
CA ALA A 18 -9.58 -6.73 2.44
C ALA A 18 -8.44 -7.48 3.18
N LEU A 19 -7.32 -7.74 2.50
CA LEU A 19 -6.13 -8.35 3.09
C LEU A 19 -5.53 -7.47 4.19
N LEU A 20 -5.41 -6.16 3.94
CA LEU A 20 -4.82 -5.20 4.88
C LEU A 20 -5.70 -4.96 6.11
N THR A 21 -7.03 -4.99 5.96
CA THR A 21 -7.96 -4.71 7.07
C THR A 21 -8.34 -5.96 7.89
N HIS A 22 -8.35 -7.14 7.26
CA HIS A 22 -8.78 -8.39 7.92
C HIS A 22 -7.66 -9.42 8.10
N GLY A 23 -6.47 -9.15 7.55
CA GLY A 23 -5.37 -10.11 7.50
C GLY A 23 -5.57 -11.20 6.44
N PRO A 24 -4.59 -12.11 6.30
CA PRO A 24 -4.67 -13.22 5.35
C PRO A 24 -5.76 -14.20 5.77
N THR A 25 -6.73 -14.43 4.88
CA THR A 25 -7.81 -15.40 5.06
C THR A 25 -7.88 -16.33 3.85
N GLY A 26 -8.43 -17.54 4.02
CA GLY A 26 -8.58 -18.49 2.90
C GLY A 26 -9.41 -17.92 1.75
N VAL A 27 -10.40 -17.07 2.05
CA VAL A 27 -11.21 -16.34 1.06
C VAL A 27 -10.35 -15.30 0.32
N GLY A 28 -9.48 -14.59 1.03
CA GLY A 28 -8.58 -13.62 0.40
C GLY A 28 -7.57 -14.27 -0.55
N THR A 29 -6.99 -15.41 -0.17
CA THR A 29 -6.10 -16.18 -1.05
C THR A 29 -6.83 -16.68 -2.31
N ALA A 30 -8.07 -17.18 -2.16
CA ALA A 30 -8.88 -17.61 -3.30
C ALA A 30 -9.20 -16.45 -4.26
N GLY A 31 -9.40 -15.24 -3.73
CA GLY A 31 -9.63 -14.03 -4.54
C GLY A 31 -8.46 -13.68 -5.46
N PHE A 32 -7.21 -13.80 -4.98
CA PHE A 32 -6.04 -13.59 -5.84
C PHE A 32 -5.90 -14.68 -6.92
N HIS A 33 -6.26 -15.92 -6.63
CA HIS A 33 -6.30 -16.98 -7.65
C HIS A 33 -7.36 -16.73 -8.73
N ASP A 34 -8.57 -16.27 -8.35
CA ASP A 34 -9.63 -15.88 -9.30
C ASP A 34 -9.17 -14.69 -10.16
N LEU A 35 -8.54 -13.68 -9.56
CA LEU A 35 -7.95 -12.54 -10.28
C LEU A 35 -6.95 -13.01 -11.34
N ILE A 36 -6.01 -13.89 -10.98
CA ILE A 36 -5.00 -14.42 -11.90
C ILE A 36 -5.67 -15.16 -13.06
N ALA A 37 -6.67 -16.00 -12.80
CA ALA A 37 -7.36 -16.76 -13.84
C ALA A 37 -8.07 -15.84 -14.84
N ARG A 38 -8.78 -14.81 -14.35
CA ARG A 38 -9.46 -13.81 -15.18
C ARG A 38 -8.49 -12.95 -15.96
N ALA A 39 -7.42 -12.47 -15.31
CA ALA A 39 -6.39 -11.67 -15.95
C ALA A 39 -5.67 -12.45 -17.06
N THR A 40 -5.42 -13.74 -16.85
CA THR A 40 -4.84 -14.63 -17.88
C THR A 40 -5.76 -14.73 -19.10
N ALA A 41 -7.08 -14.77 -18.91
CA ALA A 41 -8.04 -14.83 -20.01
C ALA A 41 -8.10 -13.54 -20.86
N LEU A 42 -7.61 -12.40 -20.32
CA LEU A 42 -7.47 -11.15 -21.08
C LEU A 42 -6.20 -11.12 -21.96
N GLY A 43 -5.32 -12.11 -21.85
CA GLY A 43 -4.10 -12.20 -22.65
C GLY A 43 -3.06 -11.13 -22.27
N PRO A 44 -2.34 -10.55 -23.24
CA PRO A 44 -1.25 -9.60 -22.98
C PRO A 44 -1.66 -8.42 -22.09
N ASP A 45 -2.85 -7.86 -22.30
CA ASP A 45 -3.36 -6.69 -21.58
C ASP A 45 -3.56 -6.96 -20.08
N GLY A 46 -3.85 -8.21 -19.71
CA GLY A 46 -4.02 -8.64 -18.31
C GLY A 46 -2.73 -9.15 -17.66
N THR A 47 -1.62 -9.24 -18.38
CA THR A 47 -0.40 -9.92 -17.88
C THR A 47 0.17 -9.24 -16.63
N TRP A 48 0.11 -7.91 -16.54
CA TRP A 48 0.57 -7.20 -15.35
C TRP A 48 -0.32 -7.46 -14.11
N LEU A 49 -1.61 -7.77 -14.30
CA LEU A 49 -2.52 -8.17 -13.21
C LEU A 49 -2.28 -9.62 -12.77
N VAL A 50 -1.83 -10.49 -13.69
CA VAL A 50 -1.31 -11.81 -13.31
C VAL A 50 -0.08 -11.62 -12.42
N ALA A 51 0.84 -10.73 -12.81
CA ALA A 51 2.01 -10.40 -11.99
C ALA A 51 1.62 -9.87 -10.60
N ALA A 52 0.61 -9.00 -10.54
CA ALA A 52 0.05 -8.43 -9.31
C ALA A 52 -0.47 -9.52 -8.35
N GLY A 53 -1.34 -10.42 -8.85
CA GLY A 53 -1.85 -11.51 -8.02
C GLY A 53 -0.75 -12.47 -7.56
N GLN A 54 0.21 -12.78 -8.44
CA GLN A 54 1.32 -13.67 -8.13
C GLN A 54 2.25 -13.07 -7.06
N VAL A 55 2.60 -11.78 -7.15
CA VAL A 55 3.42 -11.15 -6.10
C VAL A 55 2.68 -11.13 -4.75
N SER A 56 1.38 -10.82 -4.71
CA SER A 56 0.60 -10.86 -3.47
C SER A 56 0.59 -12.25 -2.83
N LEU A 57 0.38 -13.31 -3.62
CA LEU A 57 0.49 -14.70 -3.15
C LEU A 57 1.90 -15.04 -2.66
N GLY A 58 2.94 -14.58 -3.36
CA GLY A 58 4.33 -14.77 -2.99
C GLY A 58 4.70 -14.10 -1.66
N VAL A 59 4.25 -12.86 -1.46
CA VAL A 59 4.46 -12.11 -0.21
C VAL A 59 3.72 -12.78 0.96
N MET A 60 2.48 -13.23 0.77
CA MET A 60 1.75 -13.96 1.81
C MET A 60 2.44 -15.28 2.17
N ALA A 61 2.94 -16.02 1.17
CA ALA A 61 3.72 -17.23 1.40
C ALA A 61 5.01 -16.94 2.19
N CYS A 62 5.69 -15.82 1.94
CA CYS A 62 6.82 -15.36 2.77
C CYS A 62 6.41 -15.14 4.23
N VAL A 63 5.30 -14.42 4.47
CA VAL A 63 4.78 -14.14 5.82
C VAL A 63 4.44 -15.44 6.57
N HIS A 64 3.96 -16.46 5.87
CA HIS A 64 3.68 -17.78 6.44
C HIS A 64 4.89 -18.72 6.52
N GLY A 65 6.10 -18.26 6.15
CA GLY A 65 7.30 -19.10 6.14
C GLY A 65 7.32 -20.19 5.07
N GLN A 66 6.41 -20.12 4.08
CA GLN A 66 6.26 -21.08 3.00
C GLN A 66 7.22 -20.76 1.86
N ARG A 67 8.52 -20.99 2.10
CA ARG A 67 9.61 -20.57 1.20
C ARG A 67 9.46 -21.05 -0.25
N ASP A 68 9.16 -22.32 -0.46
CA ASP A 68 9.04 -22.87 -1.82
C ASP A 68 7.86 -22.28 -2.58
N GLN A 69 6.73 -22.10 -1.90
CA GLN A 69 5.53 -21.47 -2.46
C GLN A 69 5.79 -19.99 -2.79
N ALA A 70 6.51 -19.29 -1.92
CA ALA A 70 6.90 -17.91 -2.14
C ALA A 70 7.78 -17.76 -3.38
N VAL A 71 8.82 -18.58 -3.52
CA VAL A 71 9.70 -18.57 -4.70
C VAL A 71 8.92 -18.91 -5.97
N PHE A 72 8.02 -19.90 -5.92
CA PHE A 72 7.17 -20.27 -7.06
C PHE A 72 6.32 -19.09 -7.56
N HIS A 73 5.61 -18.42 -6.65
CA HIS A 73 4.76 -17.28 -7.00
C HIS A 73 5.57 -16.06 -7.46
N LEU A 74 6.68 -15.75 -6.80
CA LEU A 74 7.55 -14.63 -7.20
C LEU A 74 8.21 -14.87 -8.56
N ASP A 75 8.57 -16.11 -8.89
CA ASP A 75 9.11 -16.47 -10.21
C ASP A 75 8.06 -16.31 -11.31
N ALA A 76 6.81 -16.70 -11.04
CA ALA A 76 5.68 -16.48 -11.93
C ALA A 76 5.39 -14.99 -12.11
N ALA A 77 5.47 -14.18 -11.04
CA ALA A 77 5.29 -12.73 -11.11
C ALA A 77 6.35 -12.07 -12.01
N VAL A 78 7.63 -12.40 -11.81
CA VAL A 78 8.72 -11.87 -12.65
C VAL A 78 8.58 -12.31 -14.10
N THR A 79 8.15 -13.55 -14.35
CA THR A 79 7.86 -14.04 -15.70
C THR A 79 6.71 -13.28 -16.36
N ALA A 80 5.73 -12.81 -15.57
CA ALA A 80 4.66 -11.92 -16.01
C ALA A 80 5.06 -10.42 -16.02
N GLY A 81 6.35 -10.10 -15.87
CA GLY A 81 6.87 -8.74 -16.00
C GLY A 81 6.98 -7.95 -14.70
N TYR A 82 6.75 -8.55 -13.53
CA TYR A 82 6.97 -7.89 -12.25
C TYR A 82 8.43 -7.43 -12.11
N ASN A 83 8.61 -6.16 -11.76
CA ASN A 83 9.94 -5.55 -11.72
C ASN A 83 10.15 -4.57 -10.55
N ASP A 84 9.24 -4.52 -9.58
CA ASP A 84 9.43 -3.76 -8.35
C ASP A 84 10.49 -4.45 -7.47
N CYS A 85 11.73 -4.00 -7.65
CA CYS A 85 12.88 -4.52 -6.94
C CYS A 85 12.99 -3.97 -5.51
N VAL A 86 12.23 -2.92 -5.15
CA VAL A 86 12.22 -2.33 -3.81
C VAL A 86 11.43 -3.22 -2.86
N THR A 87 10.25 -3.68 -3.26
CA THR A 87 9.45 -4.68 -2.50
C THR A 87 10.31 -5.89 -2.12
N LEU A 88 11.14 -6.40 -3.02
CA LEU A 88 11.98 -7.59 -2.78
C LEU A 88 13.09 -7.40 -1.73
N HIS A 89 13.25 -6.18 -1.18
CA HIS A 89 14.12 -5.86 -0.04
C HIS A 89 13.36 -5.68 1.29
N ALA A 90 12.03 -5.74 1.26
CA ALA A 90 11.19 -5.68 2.45
C ALA A 90 11.51 -6.83 3.42
N ALA A 91 11.32 -6.57 4.71
CA ALA A 91 11.71 -7.50 5.78
C ALA A 91 11.17 -8.94 5.60
N PRO A 92 9.90 -9.17 5.20
CA PRO A 92 9.37 -10.52 5.00
C PRO A 92 10.07 -11.32 3.89
N ILE A 93 10.67 -10.65 2.91
CA ILE A 93 11.29 -11.28 1.73
C ILE A 93 12.78 -11.54 1.93
N ARG A 94 13.45 -10.80 2.82
CA ARG A 94 14.89 -10.96 3.11
C ARG A 94 15.35 -12.40 3.35
N PRO A 95 14.60 -13.29 4.02
CA PRO A 95 14.99 -14.69 4.18
C PRO A 95 15.21 -15.46 2.86
N LEU A 96 14.61 -15.00 1.75
CA LEU A 96 14.79 -15.58 0.42
C LEU A 96 16.10 -15.18 -0.26
N HIS A 97 16.82 -14.17 0.23
CA HIS A 97 18.04 -13.66 -0.43
C HIS A 97 19.17 -14.70 -0.52
N GLY A 98 19.15 -15.72 0.35
CA GLY A 98 20.05 -16.86 0.28
C GLY A 98 19.64 -17.95 -0.72
N ASP A 99 18.42 -17.93 -1.27
CA ASP A 99 17.94 -18.94 -2.21
C ASP A 99 18.51 -18.71 -3.62
N PRO A 100 19.18 -19.69 -4.23
CA PRO A 100 19.67 -19.55 -5.60
C PRO A 100 18.53 -19.34 -6.61
N ARG A 101 17.34 -19.90 -6.38
CA ARG A 101 16.17 -19.69 -7.26
C ARG A 101 15.66 -18.26 -7.18
N PHE A 102 15.62 -17.69 -5.98
CA PHE A 102 15.24 -16.30 -5.76
C PHE A 102 16.28 -15.31 -6.34
N ARG A 103 17.57 -15.63 -6.25
CA ARG A 103 18.61 -14.84 -6.92
C ARG A 103 18.46 -14.87 -8.43
N ALA A 104 18.18 -16.05 -9.00
CA ALA A 104 17.99 -16.23 -10.42
C ALA A 104 16.79 -15.43 -10.95
N LEU A 105 15.63 -15.46 -10.26
CA LEU A 105 14.49 -14.64 -10.67
C LEU A 105 14.79 -13.13 -10.53
N TYR A 106 15.45 -12.70 -9.45
CA TYR A 106 15.80 -11.29 -9.27
C TYR A 106 16.68 -10.74 -10.40
N GLN A 107 17.66 -11.54 -10.85
CA GLN A 107 18.57 -11.17 -11.94
C GLN A 107 17.86 -10.99 -13.31
N ARG A 108 16.65 -11.50 -13.48
CA ARG A 108 15.84 -11.32 -14.70
C ARG A 108 15.13 -9.97 -14.73
N MET A 109 14.92 -9.33 -13.59
CA MET A 109 14.17 -8.07 -13.49
C MET A 109 14.92 -6.92 -14.17
N ARG A 110 14.16 -6.05 -14.84
CA ARG A 110 14.67 -4.86 -15.52
C ARG A 110 13.86 -3.64 -15.09
N ILE A 111 14.54 -2.51 -14.93
CA ILE A 111 13.95 -1.29 -14.41
C ILE A 111 14.56 -0.07 -15.09
N THR A 112 13.82 1.03 -15.12
CA THR A 112 14.30 2.34 -15.55
C THR A 112 14.69 3.18 -14.35
N ALA A 113 15.53 4.20 -14.53
CA ALA A 113 15.87 5.10 -13.42
C ALA A 113 14.63 5.87 -12.93
N ALA A 114 13.76 6.30 -13.86
CA ALA A 114 12.52 6.99 -13.55
C ALA A 114 11.56 6.14 -12.71
N ASP A 115 11.39 4.85 -13.05
CA ASP A 115 10.53 3.95 -12.29
C ASP A 115 11.16 3.58 -10.93
N LEU A 116 12.48 3.43 -10.84
CA LEU A 116 13.13 3.18 -9.54
C LEU A 116 12.91 4.34 -8.56
N ASP A 117 13.00 5.58 -9.02
CA ASP A 117 12.70 6.76 -8.20
C ASP A 117 11.26 6.72 -7.69
N GLU A 118 10.31 6.34 -8.56
CA GLU A 118 8.91 6.23 -8.17
C GLU A 118 8.64 5.06 -7.22
N PHE A 119 9.24 3.88 -7.42
CA PHE A 119 9.10 2.77 -6.46
C PHE A 119 9.59 3.17 -5.07
N LEU A 120 10.77 3.80 -4.99
CA LEU A 120 11.30 4.28 -3.71
C LEU A 120 10.34 5.26 -3.03
N TRP A 121 9.76 6.18 -3.80
CA TRP A 121 8.75 7.11 -3.31
C TRP A 121 7.47 6.40 -2.84
N LEU A 122 6.90 5.49 -3.65
CA LEU A 122 5.69 4.74 -3.33
C LEU A 122 5.84 3.95 -2.02
N HIS A 123 6.98 3.24 -1.87
CA HIS A 123 7.28 2.50 -0.66
C HIS A 123 7.49 3.39 0.55
N GLN A 124 8.17 4.53 0.38
CA GLN A 124 8.35 5.50 1.44
C GLN A 124 7.01 6.08 1.91
N GLU A 125 6.10 6.39 0.98
CA GLU A 125 4.81 6.95 1.32
C GLU A 125 3.92 5.92 2.04
N MET A 126 3.93 4.64 1.62
CA MET A 126 3.26 3.58 2.37
C MET A 126 3.75 3.48 3.83
N GLN A 127 5.06 3.67 4.09
CA GLN A 127 5.59 3.69 5.46
C GLN A 127 5.20 4.95 6.23
N ILE A 128 5.24 6.12 5.59
CA ILE A 128 4.83 7.40 6.20
C ILE A 128 3.36 7.31 6.62
N MET A 129 2.49 6.83 5.74
CA MET A 129 1.06 6.71 6.04
C MET A 129 0.77 5.74 7.18
N SER A 130 1.48 4.62 7.25
CA SER A 130 1.37 3.69 8.39
C SER A 130 1.71 4.38 9.71
N ARG A 131 2.80 5.18 9.74
CA ARG A 131 3.17 5.97 10.93
C ARG A 131 2.17 7.08 11.24
N GLU A 132 1.70 7.81 10.24
CA GLU A 132 0.71 8.87 10.44
C GLU A 132 -0.59 8.30 11.00
N ALA A 133 -1.06 7.15 10.52
CA ALA A 133 -2.23 6.45 11.06
C ALA A 133 -2.04 6.00 12.51
N GLN A 134 -0.84 5.51 12.86
CA GLN A 134 -0.50 5.20 14.24
C GLN A 134 -0.49 6.46 15.12
N GLN A 135 0.08 7.56 14.63
CA GLN A 135 0.11 8.82 15.37
C GLN A 135 -1.29 9.39 15.58
N VAL A 136 -2.18 9.33 14.58
CA VAL A 136 -3.59 9.73 14.73
C VAL A 136 -4.27 8.93 15.84
N SER A 137 -4.00 7.63 15.91
CA SER A 137 -4.56 6.78 16.97
C SER A 137 -4.10 7.21 18.37
N VAL A 138 -2.87 7.71 18.51
CA VAL A 138 -2.32 8.25 19.76
C VAL A 138 -2.91 9.62 20.09
N ASP A 139 -2.97 10.53 19.11
CA ASP A 139 -3.49 11.90 19.29
C ASP A 139 -4.97 11.91 19.71
N ASN A 140 -5.70 10.85 19.37
CA ASN A 140 -7.12 10.69 19.69
C ASN A 140 -7.38 10.19 21.12
N ILE A 141 -6.34 9.77 21.85
CA ILE A 141 -6.49 9.30 23.23
C ILE A 141 -6.85 10.48 24.14
N GLY A 142 -8.00 10.38 24.81
CA GLY A 142 -8.46 11.40 25.76
C GLY A 142 -9.10 12.63 25.12
N ARG A 143 -9.21 12.68 23.79
CA ARG A 143 -9.79 13.79 23.04
C ARG A 143 -11.32 13.88 23.27
N LEU A 144 -11.80 15.04 23.70
CA LEU A 144 -13.18 15.29 24.15
C LEU A 144 -14.10 15.91 23.09
N ASP A 145 -13.64 16.27 21.89
CA ASP A 145 -14.54 16.73 20.84
C ASP A 145 -15.41 15.59 20.26
N THR A 146 -16.41 15.93 19.44
CA THR A 146 -17.24 14.95 18.71
C THR A 146 -16.99 14.94 17.20
N GLY A 147 -15.94 15.65 16.74
CA GLY A 147 -15.52 15.70 15.34
C GLY A 147 -14.89 14.40 14.86
N VAL A 148 -14.66 14.31 13.55
CA VAL A 148 -14.02 13.17 12.89
C VAL A 148 -12.85 13.70 12.07
N SER A 149 -11.63 13.31 12.44
CA SER A 149 -10.42 13.60 11.67
C SER A 149 -10.17 12.51 10.63
N LEU A 150 -10.01 12.90 9.37
CA LEU A 150 -9.67 11.99 8.28
C LEU A 150 -8.15 11.89 8.16
N LEU A 151 -7.63 10.74 7.71
CA LEU A 151 -6.22 10.59 7.38
C LEU A 151 -5.94 11.21 6.01
N PRO A 152 -5.05 12.22 5.89
CA PRO A 152 -4.72 12.76 4.59
C PRO A 152 -4.10 11.70 3.68
N GLN A 153 -4.42 11.77 2.39
CA GLN A 153 -3.93 10.85 1.37
C GLN A 153 -2.89 11.52 0.50
N ALA A 154 -1.85 10.77 0.11
CA ALA A 154 -0.83 11.28 -0.79
C ALA A 154 -1.40 11.41 -2.22
N PRO A 155 -1.04 12.46 -2.97
CA PRO A 155 -1.39 12.56 -4.37
C PRO A 155 -0.74 11.43 -5.18
N MET A 156 -1.56 10.68 -5.93
CA MET A 156 -1.06 9.59 -6.78
C MET A 156 -0.26 10.15 -7.96
N PRO A 157 0.91 9.55 -8.30
CA PRO A 157 1.66 9.93 -9.49
C PRO A 157 0.82 9.73 -10.77
N THR A 158 0.83 10.71 -11.66
CA THR A 158 0.02 10.70 -12.90
C THR A 158 0.83 10.42 -14.16
N ARG A 159 2.17 10.38 -14.06
CA ARG A 159 3.03 10.09 -15.22
C ARG A 159 2.77 8.67 -15.75
N GLU A 160 3.03 8.49 -17.04
CA GLU A 160 3.03 7.17 -17.66
C GLU A 160 4.24 6.36 -17.17
N PRO A 161 4.03 5.16 -16.61
CA PRO A 161 5.14 4.33 -16.15
C PRO A 161 5.86 3.65 -17.32
N ASN A 162 7.17 3.43 -17.20
CA ASN A 162 7.92 2.70 -18.24
C ASN A 162 7.84 1.17 -18.05
N THR A 163 7.38 0.72 -16.88
CA THR A 163 7.31 -0.69 -16.52
C THR A 163 6.03 -1.04 -15.75
N PRO A 164 5.50 -2.26 -15.92
CA PRO A 164 4.21 -2.63 -15.34
C PRO A 164 4.20 -2.71 -13.82
N GLY A 165 5.35 -2.92 -13.15
CA GLY A 165 5.42 -2.97 -11.70
C GLY A 165 4.92 -1.69 -11.03
N ILE A 166 5.10 -0.52 -11.66
CA ILE A 166 4.60 0.75 -11.11
C ILE A 166 3.07 0.75 -10.99
N LEU A 167 2.36 0.16 -11.95
CA LEU A 167 0.90 0.06 -11.89
C LEU A 167 0.46 -0.75 -10.67
N ILE A 168 1.18 -1.82 -10.37
CA ILE A 168 0.94 -2.69 -9.22
C ILE A 168 1.19 -1.91 -7.92
N THR A 169 2.36 -1.32 -7.76
CA THR A 169 2.75 -0.62 -6.52
C THR A 169 1.93 0.66 -6.30
N ARG A 170 1.43 1.32 -7.36
CA ARG A 170 0.44 2.41 -7.23
C ARG A 170 -0.89 1.90 -6.65
N ILE A 171 -1.35 0.71 -7.06
CA ILE A 171 -2.54 0.09 -6.47
C ILE A 171 -2.27 -0.31 -5.02
N ASP A 172 -1.07 -0.80 -4.69
CA ASP A 172 -0.67 -1.11 -3.31
C ASP A 172 -0.72 0.14 -2.41
N LEU A 173 -0.20 1.29 -2.87
CA LEU A 173 -0.31 2.56 -2.15
C LEU A 173 -1.78 2.98 -2.00
N ALA A 174 -2.57 2.92 -3.07
CA ALA A 174 -3.99 3.28 -3.01
C ALA A 174 -4.76 2.36 -2.03
N ALA A 175 -4.49 1.05 -2.03
CA ALA A 175 -5.11 0.10 -1.12
C ALA A 175 -4.68 0.35 0.33
N THR A 176 -3.41 0.72 0.55
CA THR A 176 -2.87 1.12 1.86
C THR A 176 -3.58 2.38 2.37
N GLN A 177 -3.72 3.41 1.52
CA GLN A 177 -4.50 4.63 1.79
C GLN A 177 -5.92 4.30 2.23
N THR A 178 -6.63 3.48 1.45
CA THR A 178 -8.00 3.08 1.76
C THR A 178 -8.10 2.29 3.07
N ALA A 179 -7.22 1.30 3.29
CA ALA A 179 -7.25 0.46 4.47
C ALA A 179 -6.98 1.25 5.76
N LEU A 180 -5.97 2.12 5.74
CA LEU A 180 -5.64 2.98 6.88
C LEU A 180 -6.73 4.03 7.14
N GLN A 181 -7.31 4.61 6.08
CA GLN A 181 -8.45 5.51 6.21
C GLN A 181 -9.64 4.82 6.88
N GLN A 182 -9.98 3.59 6.48
CA GLN A 182 -11.07 2.82 7.10
C GLN A 182 -10.80 2.54 8.59
N ALA A 183 -9.56 2.22 8.95
CA ALA A 183 -9.17 2.02 10.34
C ALA A 183 -9.32 3.30 11.17
N VAL A 184 -8.84 4.44 10.66
CA VAL A 184 -8.93 5.75 11.33
C VAL A 184 -10.39 6.19 11.48
N ILE A 185 -11.19 6.13 10.42
CA ILE A 185 -12.62 6.49 10.45
C ILE A 185 -13.37 5.66 11.50
N LYS A 186 -13.10 4.35 11.54
CA LYS A 186 -13.75 3.46 12.52
C LYS A 186 -13.42 3.88 13.95
N ALA A 187 -12.15 4.18 14.25
CA ALA A 187 -11.73 4.62 15.57
C ALA A 187 -12.35 5.99 15.94
N GLU A 188 -12.40 6.93 15.01
CA GLU A 188 -13.00 8.25 15.22
C GLU A 188 -14.50 8.18 15.50
N PHE A 189 -15.25 7.36 14.75
CA PHE A 189 -16.67 7.18 15.03
C PHE A 189 -16.93 6.55 16.40
N GLN A 190 -16.10 5.59 16.83
CA GLN A 190 -16.22 5.01 18.16
C GLN A 190 -15.99 6.05 19.26
N ARG A 191 -14.96 6.89 19.11
CA ARG A 191 -14.63 7.97 20.04
C ARG A 191 -15.73 9.04 20.07
N SER A 192 -16.10 9.58 18.90
CA SER A 192 -17.14 10.60 18.76
C SER A 192 -18.50 10.15 19.30
N SER A 193 -18.90 8.90 19.01
CA SER A 193 -20.15 8.33 19.55
C SER A 193 -20.10 8.14 21.07
N GLY A 194 -18.94 7.73 21.61
CA GLY A 194 -18.73 7.61 23.05
C GLY A 194 -18.86 8.95 23.76
N ASN A 195 -18.19 9.98 23.23
CA ASN A 195 -18.26 11.35 23.74
C ASN A 195 -19.68 11.93 23.68
N THR A 196 -20.37 11.72 22.54
CA THR A 196 -21.77 12.14 22.37
C THR A 196 -22.67 11.48 23.42
N SER A 197 -22.45 10.19 23.70
CA SER A 197 -23.26 9.45 24.67
C SER A 197 -23.01 9.94 26.10
N LEU A 198 -21.77 10.26 26.47
CA LEU A 198 -21.43 10.83 27.78
C LEU A 198 -22.10 12.20 28.00
N SER A 199 -22.05 13.08 27.00
CA SER A 199 -22.71 14.40 27.04
C SER A 199 -24.23 14.31 27.22
N LEU A 200 -24.88 13.24 26.72
CA LEU A 200 -26.32 13.04 26.90
C LEU A 200 -26.70 12.49 28.29
N ILE A 201 -25.78 11.79 28.97
CA ILE A 201 -26.02 11.16 30.27
C ILE A 201 -25.73 12.14 31.41
N ASP A 202 -24.68 12.94 31.28
CA ASP A 202 -24.22 13.87 32.31
C ASP A 202 -23.83 15.22 31.69
N ASP A 203 -24.47 16.31 32.15
CA ASP A 203 -24.26 17.67 31.63
C ASP A 203 -23.02 18.34 32.25
N THR A 204 -22.13 17.55 32.85
CA THR A 204 -20.82 17.99 33.37
C THR A 204 -19.73 18.04 32.29
N TRP A 205 -20.12 17.98 31.01
CA TRP A 205 -19.20 17.97 29.88
C TRP A 205 -18.30 19.22 29.84
N ASP A 206 -16.99 19.03 29.71
CA ASP A 206 -16.02 20.13 29.60
C ASP A 206 -16.01 20.71 28.18
N TYR A 207 -17.06 21.49 27.87
CA TYR A 207 -17.21 22.14 26.56
C TYR A 207 -16.00 23.01 26.16
N PRO A 208 -15.38 23.81 27.05
CA PRO A 208 -14.17 24.55 26.70
C PRO A 208 -13.00 23.67 26.27
N HIS A 209 -12.81 22.50 26.90
CA HIS A 209 -11.78 21.55 26.50
C HIS A 209 -12.11 20.89 25.16
N ALA A 210 -13.34 20.40 24.99
CA ALA A 210 -13.79 19.83 23.73
C ALA A 210 -13.60 20.79 22.54
N GLN A 211 -13.82 22.10 22.74
CA GLN A 211 -13.57 23.11 21.71
C GLN A 211 -12.08 23.26 21.38
N ARG A 212 -11.20 23.26 22.39
CA ARG A 212 -9.74 23.31 22.15
C ARG A 212 -9.25 22.08 21.40
N ASP A 213 -9.76 20.91 21.77
CA ASP A 213 -9.44 19.66 21.10
C ASP A 213 -9.85 19.66 19.62
N ALA A 214 -11.05 20.16 19.32
CA ALA A 214 -11.53 20.31 17.94
C ALA A 214 -10.59 21.21 17.11
N TRP A 215 -10.22 22.39 17.63
CA TRP A 215 -9.30 23.29 16.92
C TRP A 215 -7.91 22.69 16.75
N HIS A 216 -7.41 21.97 17.76
CA HIS A 216 -6.13 21.30 17.67
C HIS A 216 -6.13 20.19 16.61
N ALA A 217 -7.22 19.42 16.54
CA ALA A 217 -7.42 18.39 15.53
C ALA A 217 -7.45 18.99 14.11
N ASP A 218 -8.22 20.06 13.89
CA ASP A 218 -8.28 20.77 12.59
C ASP A 218 -6.90 21.30 12.15
N GLU A 219 -6.11 21.83 13.10
CA GLU A 219 -4.76 22.31 12.83
C GLU A 219 -3.80 21.16 12.46
N LEU A 220 -3.88 20.03 13.17
CA LEU A 220 -3.10 18.83 12.87
C LEU A 220 -3.45 18.28 11.49
N ASP A 221 -4.73 18.16 11.17
CA ASP A 221 -5.21 17.64 9.89
C ASP A 221 -4.77 18.53 8.73
N SER A 222 -4.90 19.86 8.91
CA SER A 222 -4.40 20.84 7.94
C SER A 222 -2.88 20.80 7.74
N ARG A 223 -2.11 20.47 8.79
CA ARG A 223 -0.65 20.31 8.69
C ARG A 223 -0.28 19.01 7.97
N ARG A 224 -0.94 17.91 8.30
CA ARG A 224 -0.73 16.60 7.66
C ARG A 224 -1.08 16.65 6.17
N LEU A 225 -2.18 17.28 5.81
CA LEU A 225 -2.57 17.46 4.40
C LEU A 225 -1.50 18.20 3.61
N ARG A 226 -1.06 19.37 4.10
CA ARG A 226 0.02 20.13 3.46
C ARG A 226 1.33 19.34 3.38
N ALA A 227 1.63 18.55 4.41
CA ALA A 227 2.81 17.69 4.40
C ALA A 227 2.71 16.60 3.32
N ALA A 228 1.56 15.93 3.18
CA ALA A 228 1.32 14.94 2.12
C ALA A 228 1.41 15.56 0.73
N GLU A 229 0.78 16.72 0.52
CA GLU A 229 0.85 17.47 -0.75
C GLU A 229 2.28 17.88 -1.09
N SER A 230 3.06 18.35 -0.11
CA SER A 230 4.46 18.75 -0.32
C SER A 230 5.38 17.59 -0.71
N ARG A 231 4.97 16.35 -0.41
CA ARG A 231 5.69 15.12 -0.78
C ARG A 231 5.20 14.52 -2.08
N ALA A 232 4.26 15.13 -2.81
CA ALA A 232 3.79 14.60 -4.08
C ALA A 232 4.95 14.22 -5.01
N PHE A 233 4.85 13.07 -5.67
CA PHE A 233 5.92 12.59 -6.54
C PHE A 233 6.17 13.57 -7.69
N VAL A 234 7.44 13.96 -7.86
CA VAL A 234 7.91 14.75 -8.99
C VAL A 234 9.02 13.97 -9.69
N GLU A 235 8.83 13.69 -10.97
CA GLU A 235 9.83 13.01 -11.77
C GLU A 235 11.11 13.84 -11.86
N ARG A 236 12.25 13.20 -11.60
CA ARG A 236 13.55 13.85 -11.71
C ARG A 236 13.82 14.22 -13.18
N PRO A 237 14.12 15.49 -13.51
CA PRO A 237 14.45 15.87 -14.87
C PRO A 237 15.62 15.04 -15.42
N GLY A 238 15.44 14.48 -16.62
CA GLY A 238 16.47 13.66 -17.27
C GLY A 238 16.62 12.25 -16.70
N ALA A 239 15.68 11.76 -15.89
CA ALA A 239 15.66 10.36 -15.48
C ALA A 239 15.60 9.45 -16.72
N GLY A 240 16.53 8.50 -16.80
CA GLY A 240 16.65 7.60 -17.94
C GLY A 240 15.48 6.60 -18.01
N THR A 241 14.96 6.40 -19.22
CA THR A 241 13.90 5.42 -19.54
C THR A 241 14.46 4.10 -20.09
N THR A 242 15.78 3.96 -20.18
CA THR A 242 16.43 2.73 -20.63
C THR A 242 16.30 1.64 -19.56
N LEU A 243 15.86 0.46 -19.99
CA LEU A 243 15.78 -0.73 -19.14
C LEU A 243 17.18 -1.26 -18.83
N VAL A 244 17.52 -1.29 -17.54
CA VAL A 244 18.76 -1.84 -17.00
C VAL A 244 18.46 -2.92 -15.97
N PRO A 245 19.40 -3.82 -15.64
CA PRO A 245 19.25 -4.70 -14.50
C PRO A 245 18.92 -3.91 -13.24
N CYS A 246 18.05 -4.46 -12.38
CA CYS A 246 17.80 -3.88 -11.07
C CYS A 246 19.10 -3.75 -10.26
N PRO A 247 19.17 -2.79 -9.31
CA PRO A 247 20.30 -2.70 -8.38
C PRO A 247 20.60 -4.06 -7.73
N PRO A 248 21.86 -4.37 -7.36
CA PRO A 248 22.20 -5.68 -6.81
C PRO A 248 21.30 -6.11 -5.65
N LEU A 249 20.94 -7.39 -5.57
CA LEU A 249 20.14 -7.90 -4.46
C LEU A 249 20.85 -7.64 -3.13
N GLY A 250 20.13 -7.05 -2.17
CA GLY A 250 20.65 -6.62 -0.87
C GLY A 250 21.25 -5.21 -0.85
N SER A 251 21.33 -4.51 -1.99
CA SER A 251 21.89 -3.15 -2.07
C SER A 251 20.88 -2.05 -1.73
N ILE A 252 19.58 -2.33 -1.85
CA ILE A 252 18.53 -1.37 -1.53
C ILE A 252 18.19 -1.48 -0.05
N THR A 253 18.32 -0.36 0.68
CA THR A 253 17.72 -0.23 2.00
C THR A 253 16.23 0.04 1.81
N TYR A 254 15.39 -0.87 2.28
CA TYR A 254 13.94 -0.68 2.20
C TYR A 254 13.54 0.60 2.97
N PRO A 255 12.69 1.47 2.38
CA PRO A 255 12.25 2.70 3.04
C PRO A 255 11.72 2.43 4.45
N ALA A 256 12.07 3.31 5.38
CA ALA A 256 11.72 3.19 6.78
C ALA A 256 10.50 4.04 7.16
#